data_AF-A0A822GN16-F1
#
_entry.id   AF-A0A822GN16-F1
#
_cell.length_a   1.000
_cell.length_b   1.000
_cell.length_c   1.000
_cell.angle_alpha   90.00
_cell.angle_beta   90.00
_cell.angle_gamma   90.00
#
_symmetry.space_group_name_H-M   'P 1'
#
loop_
_entity.id
_entity.type
_entity.pdbx_description
1 polymer ?
#
loop_
_entity_poly.entity_id
_entity_poly.type
_entity_poly.pdbx_seq_one_letter_code
_entity_poly.pdbx_strand_id
1 'polypeptide(L)' 'HFIYCIAEFLVMLSYDTLHSKQVIKIQDLIKHYDSLLASRHEPETHALAALEPVLYDFFSCSSYANN' A
#
# COMPACT_ATOMS: atom_id res chain seq x y z
N HIS A 1 -6.00 12.57 2.17
CA HIS A 1 -7.06 12.25 1.19
C HIS A 1 -6.48 11.78 -0.16
N PHE A 2 -5.73 12.61 -0.90
CA PHE A 2 -5.17 12.21 -2.21
C PHE A 2 -4.17 11.04 -2.13
N ILE A 3 -3.24 11.08 -1.16
CA ILE A 3 -2.22 10.03 -0.97
C ILE A 3 -2.86 8.69 -0.62
N TYR A 4 -3.90 8.70 0.23
CA TYR A 4 -4.67 7.50 0.57
C TYR A 4 -5.28 6.86 -0.68
N CYS A 5 -5.96 7.63 -1.54
CA CYS A 5 -6.57 7.10 -2.76
C CYS A 5 -5.53 6.50 -3.72
N ILE A 6 -4.34 7.11 -3.82
CA ILE A 6 -3.23 6.55 -4.60
C ILE A 6 -2.77 5.22 -4.00
N ALA A 7 -2.55 5.19 -2.68
CA ALA A 7 -2.08 3.99 -2.01
C ALA A 7 -3.08 2.84 -2.12
N GLU A 8 -4.38 3.11 -1.95
CA GLU A 8 -5.46 2.13 -2.15
C GLU A 8 -5.48 1.58 -3.58
N PHE A 9 -5.40 2.46 -4.59
CA PHE A 9 -5.33 2.04 -5.99
C PHE A 9 -4.10 1.16 -6.26
N LEU A 10 -2.93 1.52 -5.74
CA LEU A 10 -1.70 0.77 -5.93
C LEU A 10 -1.73 -0.60 -5.24
N VAL A 11 -2.39 -0.71 -4.08
CA VAL A 11 -2.63 -1.99 -3.40
C VAL A 11 -3.52 -2.88 -4.26
N MET A 12 -4.64 -2.37 -4.77
CA MET A 12 -5.51 -3.13 -5.68
C MET A 12 -4.75 -3.59 -6.95
N LEU A 13 -3.95 -2.69 -7.55
CA LEU A 13 -3.13 -2.99 -8.72
C LEU A 13 -2.05 -4.05 -8.45
N SER A 14 -1.63 -4.24 -7.20
CA SER A 14 -0.64 -5.25 -6.83
C SER A 14 -1.16 -6.69 -6.96
N TYR A 15 -2.48 -6.85 -6.96
CA TYR A 15 -3.15 -8.12 -7.24
C TYR A 15 -3.29 -8.42 -8.72
N ASP A 16 -3.22 -7.39 -9.57
CA ASP A 16 -3.34 -7.55 -11.02
C ASP A 16 -2.04 -8.07 -11.65
N THR A 17 -2.22 -8.83 -12.73
CA THR A 17 -1.11 -9.29 -13.57
C THR A 17 -1.30 -8.86 -15.01
N LEU A 18 -0.23 -8.34 -15.60
CA LEU A 18 -0.17 -8.00 -17.01
C LEU A 18 0.83 -8.95 -17.68
N HIS A 19 0.37 -9.73 -18.66
CA HIS A 19 1.17 -10.79 -19.30
C HIS A 19 1.82 -11.74 -18.27
N SER A 20 1.04 -12.15 -17.27
CA SER A 20 1.46 -13.04 -16.17
C SER A 20 2.60 -12.50 -15.29
N LYS A 21 2.88 -11.20 -15.35
CA LYS A 21 3.78 -10.49 -14.44
C LYS A 21 2.98 -9.57 -13.55
N GLN A 22 3.29 -9.55 -12.26
CA GLN A 22 2.72 -8.57 -11.34
C GLN A 22 3.03 -7.16 -11.86
N VAL A 23 2.00 -6.32 -11.94
CA VAL A 23 2.15 -4.92 -12.40
C VAL A 23 2.97 -4.13 -11.40
N ILE A 24 2.72 -4.36 -10.11
CA ILE A 24 3.47 -3.81 -8.99
C ILE A 24 3.46 -4.80 -7.84
N LYS A 25 4.53 -4.84 -7.02
CA LYS A 25 4.57 -5.68 -5.81
C LYS A 25 4.31 -4.83 -4.58
N ILE A 26 3.58 -5.38 -3.62
CA ILE A 26 3.38 -4.76 -2.31
C ILE A 26 4.70 -4.40 -1.61
N GLN A 27 5.74 -5.23 -1.80
CA GLN A 27 7.09 -4.99 -1.27
C GLN A 27 7.75 -3.74 -1.85
N ASP A 28 7.48 -3.42 -3.12
CA ASP A 28 8.04 -2.24 -3.78
C ASP A 28 7.29 -0.97 -3.34
N LEU A 29 5.99 -1.09 -3.05
CA LEU A 29 5.20 -0.01 -2.43
C LEU A 29 5.72 0.36 -1.03
N ILE A 30 5.97 -0.64 -0.18
CA ILE A 30 6.48 -0.41 1.18
C ILE A 30 7.82 0.34 1.15
N LYS A 31 8.75 -0.05 0.27
CA LYS A 31 10.04 0.66 0.11
C LYS A 31 9.87 2.13 -0.31
N HIS A 32 8.89 2.43 -1.16
CA HIS A 32 8.57 3.80 -1.52
C HIS A 32 7.97 4.59 -0.34
N TYR A 33 7.14 3.95 0.48
CA TYR A 33 6.57 4.58 1.66
C TYR A 33 7.62 4.81 2.76
N ASP A 34 8.65 3.97 2.88
CA ASP A 34 9.80 4.24 3.76
C ASP A 34 10.53 5.53 3.36
N SER A 35 10.68 5.76 2.04
CA SER A 35 11.28 7.00 1.53
C SER A 35 10.40 8.22 1.80
N LEU A 36 9.07 8.03 1.80
CA LEU A 36 8.08 9.04 2.12
C LEU A 36 8.07 9.35 3.64
N LEU A 37 8.26 8.34 4.49
CA LEU A 37 8.43 8.50 5.94
C LEU A 37 9.74 9.23 6.28
N ALA A 38 10.81 8.95 5.56
CA ALA A 38 12.10 9.63 5.72
C ALA A 38 12.09 11.10 5.23
N SER A 39 11.03 11.50 4.52
CA SER A 39 10.86 12.89 4.08
C SER A 39 10.46 13.80 5.25
N ARG A 40 10.62 15.12 5.09
CA ARG A 40 10.20 16.13 6.10
C ARG A 40 8.71 16.48 6.03
N HIS A 41 7.92 15.71 5.30
CA HIS A 41 6.48 15.94 5.23
C HIS A 41 5.78 15.47 6.51
N GLU A 42 4.61 16.03 6.77
CA GLU A 42 3.82 15.67 7.94
C GLU A 42 3.41 14.20 7.87
N PRO A 43 3.79 13.38 8.87
CA PRO A 43 3.67 11.93 8.80
C PRO A 43 2.22 11.45 8.76
N GLU A 44 1.30 12.16 9.43
CA GLU A 44 -0.13 11.81 9.46
C GLU A 44 -0.77 11.91 8.07
N THR A 45 -0.45 12.98 7.33
CA THR A 45 -1.08 13.24 6.03
C THR A 45 -0.41 12.50 4.88
N HIS A 46 0.83 12.03 5.07
CA HIS A 46 1.65 11.42 4.04
C HIS A 46 1.95 9.94 4.34
N ALA A 47 2.80 9.67 5.34
CA ALA A 47 3.31 8.33 5.59
C ALA A 47 2.24 7.39 6.15
N LEU A 48 1.47 7.85 7.14
CA LEU A 48 0.37 7.07 7.72
C LEU A 48 -0.75 6.87 6.71
N ALA A 49 -1.13 7.92 5.99
CA ALA A 49 -2.14 7.84 4.93
C ALA A 49 -1.76 6.87 3.78
N ALA A 50 -0.47 6.68 3.51
CA ALA A 50 0.02 5.73 2.50
C ALA A 50 0.07 4.28 3.02
N LEU A 51 0.37 4.09 4.30
CA LEU A 51 0.48 2.77 4.93
C LEU A 51 -0.88 2.17 5.29
N GLU A 52 -1.88 3.00 5.61
CA GLU A 52 -3.18 2.55 6.06
C GLU A 52 -3.87 1.55 5.10
N PRO A 53 -3.94 1.76 3.77
CA PRO A 53 -4.51 0.78 2.85
C PRO A 53 -3.76 -0.55 2.81
N VAL A 54 -2.42 -0.51 2.94
CA VAL A 54 -1.59 -1.73 2.96
C VAL A 54 -1.86 -2.54 4.21
N LEU A 55 -1.92 -1.88 5.37
CA LEU A 55 -2.20 -2.54 6.65
C LEU A 55 -3.62 -3.09 6.67
N TYR A 56 -4.61 -2.31 6.21
CA TYR A 56 -5.99 -2.74 6.14
C TYR A 56 -6.14 -4.00 5.28
N ASP A 57 -5.54 -4.01 4.09
CA ASP A 57 -5.58 -5.15 3.18
C ASP A 57 -4.88 -6.39 3.77
N PHE A 58 -3.68 -6.21 4.34
CA PHE A 58 -2.90 -7.30 4.93
C PHE A 58 -3.62 -7.96 6.12
N PHE A 59 -4.16 -7.16 7.05
CA PHE A 59 -4.84 -7.67 8.23
C PHE A 59 -6.28 -8.14 7.95
N SER A 60 -7.00 -7.50 7.02
CA SER A 60 -8.33 -7.96 6.61
C SER A 60 -8.25 -9.31 5.88
N CYS A 61 -7.31 -9.47 4.96
CA CYS A 61 -7.11 -10.71 4.22
C CYS A 61 -6.65 -11.86 5.14
N SER A 62 -5.79 -11.56 6.13
CA SER A 62 -5.39 -12.54 7.16
C SER A 62 -6.57 -13.04 8.01
N SER A 63 -7.62 -12.24 8.21
CA SER A 63 -8.80 -12.65 8.98
C SER A 63 -9.70 -13.62 8.21
N TYR A 64 -9.68 -13.61 6.87
CA TYR A 64 -10.40 -14.58 6.04
C TYR A 64 -9.64 -15.90 5.89
N ALA A 65 -8.32 -15.91 6.06
CA ALA A 65 -7.51 -17.14 5.98
C ALA A 65 -7.60 -18.03 7.25
N ASN A 66 -8.18 -17.53 8.34
CA ASN A 66 -8.32 -18.24 9.63
C ASN A 66 -9.77 -18.65 9.98
N ASN A 67 -10.69 -18.62 9.00
CA ASN A 67 -12.06 -19.15 9.11
C ASN A 67 -12.33 -20.18 8.02
#